data_AF-A0AAW9FTZ2-F1
#
_entry.id   AF-A0AAW9FTZ2-F1
#
_cell.length_a   1.000
_cell.length_b   1.000
_cell.length_c   1.000
_cell.angle_alpha   90.00
_cell.angle_beta   90.00
_cell.angle_gamma   90.00
#
_symmetry.space_group_name_H-M   'P 1'
#
loop_
_entity.id
_entity.type
_entity.pdbx_description
1 polymer ?
#
loop_
_entity_poly.entity_id
_entity_poly.type
_entity_poly.pdbx_seq_one_letter_code
_entity_poly.pdbx_strand_id
1 'polypeptide(L)'
;MAKNSRKSLEGKKAKIVCTPEDLRSIGIPSDCKYCFPDKEVKIHEYKGDRGSLGDMYSINDGSGCPPEFFYTVPLKWLQIVE
;
A
#
# COMPACT_ATOMS: atom_id res chain seq x y z
N MET A 1 -22.09 -12.89 -7.71
CA MET A 1 -21.52 -12.85 -6.33
C MET A 1 -20.10 -12.32 -6.43
N ALA A 2 -19.81 -11.11 -5.94
CA ALA A 2 -18.44 -10.62 -5.78
C ALA A 2 -18.44 -9.43 -4.79
N LYS A 3 -18.70 -9.70 -3.50
CA LYS A 3 -18.70 -8.66 -2.45
C LYS A 3 -17.58 -8.82 -1.40
N ASN A 4 -16.67 -9.77 -1.57
CA ASN A 4 -15.59 -10.04 -0.60
C ASN A 4 -14.14 -9.83 -1.11
N SER A 5 -13.93 -9.39 -2.36
CA SER A 5 -12.58 -9.38 -2.94
C SER A 5 -11.62 -8.35 -2.33
N ARG A 6 -12.11 -7.23 -1.76
CA ARG A 6 -11.25 -6.15 -1.24
C ARG A 6 -10.50 -6.54 0.04
N LYS A 7 -11.19 -7.15 1.00
CA LYS A 7 -10.57 -7.70 2.22
C LYS A 7 -9.73 -8.95 1.96
N SER A 8 -9.94 -9.64 0.83
CA SER A 8 -9.15 -10.81 0.47
C SER A 8 -7.67 -10.50 0.20
N LEU A 9 -7.29 -9.23 0.09
CA LEU A 9 -5.92 -8.79 -0.08
C LEU A 9 -5.21 -8.52 1.26
N GLU A 10 -5.95 -8.36 2.36
CA GLU A 10 -5.39 -8.17 3.69
C GLU A 10 -4.53 -9.38 4.08
N GLY A 11 -3.31 -9.12 4.55
CA GLY A 11 -2.34 -10.14 4.88
C GLY A 11 -1.43 -10.59 3.73
N LYS A 12 -1.76 -10.26 2.47
CA LYS A 12 -0.90 -10.61 1.32
C LYS A 12 0.34 -9.74 1.24
N LYS A 13 1.39 -10.30 0.62
CA LYS A 13 2.58 -9.53 0.26
C LYS A 13 2.36 -8.85 -1.09
N ALA A 14 2.83 -7.62 -1.18
CA ALA A 14 2.79 -6.80 -2.38
C ALA A 14 4.10 -6.04 -2.52
N LYS A 15 4.45 -5.71 -3.74
CA LYS A 15 5.58 -4.84 -4.07
C LYS A 15 5.05 -3.48 -4.49
N ILE A 16 5.67 -2.41 -4.01
CA ILE A 16 5.32 -1.05 -4.41
C ILE A 16 5.85 -0.80 -5.82
N VAL A 17 4.95 -0.63 -6.78
CA VAL A 17 5.26 -0.35 -8.18
C VAL A 17 4.67 1.02 -8.54
N CYS A 18 5.40 2.07 -8.20
CA CYS A 18 5.08 3.46 -8.54
C CYS A 18 6.34 4.29 -8.65
N THR A 19 6.21 5.55 -9.07
CA THR A 19 7.33 6.49 -9.06
C THR A 19 7.50 7.15 -7.69
N PRO A 20 8.69 7.67 -7.35
CA PRO A 20 8.86 8.48 -6.15
C PRO A 20 7.97 9.73 -6.14
N GLU A 21 7.59 10.25 -7.31
CA GLU A 21 6.69 11.40 -7.45
C GLU A 21 5.24 11.03 -7.09
N ASP A 22 4.79 9.83 -7.45
CA ASP A 22 3.50 9.28 -7.02
C ASP A 22 3.39 9.22 -5.50
N LEU A 23 4.43 8.73 -4.81
CA LEU A 23 4.49 8.70 -3.35
C LEU A 23 4.40 10.11 -2.75
N ARG A 24 5.12 11.08 -3.33
CA ARG A 24 5.04 12.48 -2.92
C ARG A 24 3.63 13.05 -3.08
N SER A 25 2.90 12.66 -4.12
CA SER A 25 1.53 13.14 -4.37
C SER A 25 0.53 12.76 -3.27
N ILE A 26 0.82 11.69 -2.52
CA ILE A 26 0.01 11.23 -1.37
C ILE A 26 0.63 11.60 -0.02
N GLY A 27 1.67 12.44 0.00
CA GLY A 27 2.33 12.93 1.21
C GLY A 27 3.41 12.00 1.77
N ILE A 28 3.83 10.98 1.02
CA ILE A 28 4.95 10.11 1.41
C ILE A 28 6.25 10.72 0.87
N PRO A 29 7.23 11.05 1.73
CA PRO A 29 8.49 11.60 1.28
C PRO A 29 9.24 10.57 0.43
N SER A 30 9.89 11.03 -0.63
CA SER A 30 10.67 10.18 -1.55
C SER A 30 11.85 9.46 -0.89
N ASP A 31 12.30 9.94 0.27
CA ASP A 31 13.35 9.33 1.10
C ASP A 31 12.78 8.42 2.20
N CYS A 32 11.50 8.04 2.13
CA CYS A 32 10.89 7.18 3.11
C CYS A 32 11.54 5.78 3.09
N LYS A 33 12.29 5.46 4.14
CA LYS A 33 12.96 4.15 4.31
C LYS A 33 11.99 2.97 4.40
N TYR A 34 10.72 3.23 4.64
CA TYR A 34 9.69 2.22 4.88
C TYR A 34 8.71 2.07 3.70
N CYS A 35 8.67 3.03 2.78
CA CYS A 35 7.75 3.06 1.65
C CYS A 35 8.43 3.70 0.44
N PHE A 36 9.02 2.86 -0.42
CA PHE A 36 9.73 3.28 -1.62
C PHE A 36 9.45 2.30 -2.77
N PRO A 37 9.67 2.69 -4.04
CA PRO A 37 9.48 1.81 -5.18
C PRO A 37 10.30 0.52 -5.04
N ASP A 38 9.77 -0.58 -5.56
CA ASP A 38 10.34 -1.92 -5.47
C ASP A 38 10.41 -2.53 -4.06
N LYS A 39 9.98 -1.82 -3.01
CA LYS A 39 9.92 -2.38 -1.66
C LYS A 39 8.78 -3.39 -1.55
N GLU A 40 9.10 -4.56 -0.98
CA GLU A 40 8.10 -5.52 -0.53
C GLU A 40 7.47 -5.06 0.78
N VAL A 41 6.14 -5.13 0.80
CA VAL A 41 5.28 -4.72 1.90
C VAL A 41 4.14 -5.71 2.07
N LYS A 42 3.50 -5.71 3.23
CA LYS A 42 2.33 -6.49 3.56
C LYS A 42 1.11 -5.58 3.59
N ILE A 43 0.06 -5.97 2.87
CA ILE A 43 -1.22 -5.28 2.92
C ILE A 43 -1.85 -5.54 4.29
N HIS A 44 -2.20 -4.48 5.00
CA HIS A 44 -2.75 -4.55 6.34
C HIS A 44 -4.28 -4.41 6.33
N GLU A 45 -4.78 -3.28 5.82
CA GLU A 45 -6.20 -2.94 5.90
C GLU A 45 -6.64 -2.13 4.68
N TYR A 46 -7.85 -2.39 4.19
CA TYR A 46 -8.50 -1.52 3.20
C TYR A 46 -8.98 -0.20 3.83
N LYS A 47 -8.50 0.93 3.30
CA LYS A 47 -8.81 2.27 3.82
C LYS A 47 -9.96 2.99 3.09
N GLY A 48 -10.50 2.42 2.02
CA GLY A 48 -11.57 3.03 1.24
C GLY A 48 -11.14 3.40 -0.18
N ASP A 49 -12.11 3.83 -0.98
CA ASP A 49 -11.87 4.35 -2.33
C ASP A 49 -11.62 5.85 -2.27
N ARG A 50 -10.60 6.32 -2.99
CA ARG A 50 -10.21 7.73 -3.03
C ARG A 50 -10.28 8.30 -4.44
N GLY A 51 -11.43 8.15 -5.09
CA GLY A 51 -11.75 8.77 -6.38
C GLY A 51 -10.69 8.44 -7.44
N SER A 52 -9.95 9.44 -7.90
CA SER A 52 -8.90 9.28 -8.94
C SER A 52 -7.76 8.32 -8.55
N LEU A 53 -7.56 8.04 -7.26
CA LEU A 53 -6.56 7.09 -6.79
C LEU A 53 -7.10 5.65 -6.69
N GLY A 54 -8.42 5.46 -6.68
CA GLY A 54 -9.08 4.17 -6.54
C GLY A 54 -9.01 3.59 -5.12
N ASP A 55 -9.10 2.27 -5.01
CA ASP A 55 -9.04 1.53 -3.75
C ASP A 55 -7.70 1.76 -3.04
N MET A 56 -7.71 2.27 -1.81
CA MET A 56 -6.54 2.54 -0.97
C MET A 56 -6.36 1.46 0.09
N TYR A 57 -5.11 1.08 0.34
CA TYR A 57 -4.75 0.10 1.36
C TYR A 57 -3.62 0.63 2.23
N SER A 58 -3.72 0.36 3.53
CA SER A 58 -2.59 0.50 4.43
C SER A 58 -1.63 -0.67 4.28
N ILE A 59 -0.34 -0.37 4.22
CA ILE A 59 0.75 -1.32 4.03
C ILE A 59 1.79 -1.19 5.14
N ASN A 60 2.46 -2.31 5.44
CA ASN A 60 3.56 -2.38 6.41
C ASN A 60 4.76 -3.05 5.75
N ASP A 61 5.96 -2.53 5.98
CA ASP A 61 7.17 -3.08 5.38
C ASP A 61 7.61 -4.44 5.96
N GLY A 62 6.89 -4.95 6.97
CA GLY A 62 7.16 -6.23 7.62
C GLY A 62 8.18 -6.13 8.75
N SER A 63 8.77 -4.97 9.01
CA SER A 63 9.78 -4.76 10.06
C SER A 63 9.23 -4.84 11.49
N GLY A 64 7.95 -5.19 11.68
CA GLY A 64 7.33 -5.22 13.01
C GLY A 64 7.13 -3.84 13.63
N CYS A 65 7.22 -2.77 12.82
CA CYS A 65 7.00 -1.40 13.28
C CYS A 65 5.56 -1.19 13.78
N PRO A 66 5.37 -0.33 14.80
CA PRO A 66 4.06 -0.03 15.35
C PRO A 66 3.11 0.57 14.31
N PRO A 67 1.78 0.49 14.54
CA PRO A 67 0.76 0.94 13.61
C PRO A 67 0.89 2.39 13.10
N GLU A 68 1.60 3.24 13.83
CA GLU A 68 1.92 4.60 13.41
C GLU A 68 2.78 4.69 12.12
N PHE A 69 3.40 3.59 11.69
CA PHE A 69 4.21 3.52 10.46
C PHE A 69 3.47 2.88 9.28
N PHE A 70 2.16 2.64 9.37
CA PHE A 70 1.39 2.18 8.21
C PHE A 70 1.25 3.31 7.17
N TYR A 71 1.74 3.06 5.96
CA TYR A 71 1.54 3.97 4.84
C TYR A 71 0.30 3.57 4.06
N THR A 72 -0.46 4.55 3.57
CA THR A 72 -1.66 4.27 2.78
C THR A 72 -1.38 4.55 1.32
N VAL A 73 -1.40 3.52 0.48
CA VAL A 73 -1.11 3.60 -0.95
C VAL A 73 -2.26 3.00 -1.76
N PRO A 74 -2.50 3.46 -3.00
CA PRO A 74 -3.53 2.89 -3.85
C PRO A 74 -3.15 1.50 -4.37
N LEU A 75 -4.14 0.64 -4.55
CA LEU A 75 -3.99 -0.72 -5.04
C LEU A 75 -3.31 -0.78 -6.41
N LYS A 76 -3.54 0.21 -7.27
CA LYS A 76 -2.89 0.30 -8.59
C LYS A 76 -1.36 0.42 -8.51
N TRP A 77 -0.81 0.78 -7.36
CA TRP A 77 0.64 0.84 -7.10
C TRP A 77 1.16 -0.39 -6.35
N LEU A 78 0.31 -1.39 -6.11
CA LEU A 78 0.67 -2.61 -5.40
C LEU A 78 0.61 -3.80 -6.36
N GLN A 79 1.75 -4.39 -6.65
CA GLN A 79 1.84 -5.66 -7.36
C GLN A 79 1.83 -6.79 -6.35
N ILE A 80 0.76 -7.59 -6.30
CA ILE A 80 0.65 -8.73 -5.38
C ILE A 80 1.70 -9.78 -5.75
N VAL A 81 2.48 -10.23 -4.76
CA VAL A 81 3.57 -11.21 -4.93
C VAL A 81 3.25 -12.58 -4.32
N GLU A 82 2.09 -12.71 -3.66
CA GLU A 82 1.56 -13.84 -2.83
C GLU A 82 1.75 -13.70 -1.31
#